data_AF-A0A316VA56-F1
#
_entry.id   AF-A0A316VA56-F1
#
_cell.length_a   1.000
_cell.length_b   1.000
_cell.length_c   1.000
_cell.angle_alpha   90.00
_cell.angle_beta   90.00
_cell.angle_gamma   90.00
#
_symmetry.space_group_name_H-M   'P 1'
#
loop_
_entity.id
_entity.type
_entity.pdbx_description
1 polymer ?
#
loop_
_entity_poly.entity_id
_entity_poly.type
_entity_poly.pdbx_seq_one_letter_code
_entity_poly.pdbx_strand_id
1 'polypeptide(L)'
;MQFATSMTVLLFLFAHVQCIPVKGIDLNRLPRPESPQEQPEERIPTKKELPANFIIKKRKDKNDPNSPAYKARMLANMTGHPRNSKEYKKVYDSHYFKLRKEQGSKFYEGMTKDPELSAKMHKEGQRRSTTRFNRALQERKRTGNMTSADRRYYEMSNKRARELYKKDPQACKERGRRFRLKVKALKERLKPVEKESKPVDESHANE
;
A
#
# COMPACT_ATOMS: atom_id res chain seq x y z
N MET A 1 -63.80 -24.35 1.54
CA MET A 1 -62.33 -24.19 1.64
C MET A 1 -61.72 -24.48 0.28
N GLN A 2 -61.28 -23.47 -0.45
CA GLN A 2 -60.38 -23.59 -1.59
C GLN A 2 -59.52 -22.32 -1.62
N PHE A 3 -58.22 -22.55 -1.65
CA PHE A 3 -57.19 -21.60 -1.27
C PHE A 3 -56.87 -20.60 -2.37
N ALA A 4 -56.72 -19.35 -1.95
CA ALA A 4 -56.15 -18.25 -2.70
C ALA A 4 -54.67 -18.53 -3.01
N THR A 5 -54.38 -18.93 -4.24
CA THR A 5 -53.01 -19.05 -4.76
C THR A 5 -52.91 -18.55 -6.21
N SER A 6 -53.49 -17.39 -6.50
CA SER A 6 -53.42 -16.79 -7.84
C SER A 6 -53.14 -15.27 -7.85
N MET A 7 -52.47 -14.73 -6.82
CA MET A 7 -52.04 -13.31 -6.81
C MET A 7 -50.59 -13.09 -6.38
N THR A 8 -49.82 -14.13 -6.08
CA THR A 8 -48.42 -13.98 -5.61
C THR A 8 -47.38 -14.09 -6.72
N VAL A 9 -47.74 -14.57 -7.92
CA VAL A 9 -46.77 -14.72 -9.02
C VAL A 9 -46.67 -13.46 -9.88
N LEU A 10 -47.71 -12.61 -9.93
CA LEU A 10 -47.69 -11.39 -10.75
C LEU A 10 -46.94 -10.21 -10.09
N LEU A 11 -46.76 -10.21 -8.76
CA LEU A 11 -46.07 -9.15 -8.03
C LEU A 11 -44.54 -9.31 -8.01
N PHE A 12 -44.01 -10.48 -8.37
CA PHE A 12 -42.56 -10.69 -8.42
C PHE A 12 -41.91 -10.18 -9.71
N LEU A 13 -42.69 -9.95 -10.77
CA LEU A 13 -42.18 -9.45 -12.06
C LEU A 13 -42.15 -7.91 -12.16
N PHE A 14 -42.85 -7.18 -11.28
CA PHE A 14 -42.81 -5.71 -11.25
C PHE A 14 -41.70 -5.12 -10.36
N ALA A 15 -41.05 -5.91 -9.50
CA ALA A 15 -40.02 -5.42 -8.59
C ALA A 15 -38.61 -5.28 -9.20
N HIS A 16 -38.41 -5.67 -10.46
CA HIS A 16 -37.06 -5.74 -11.08
C HIS A 16 -36.83 -4.77 -12.24
N VAL A 17 -37.74 -3.82 -12.52
CA VAL A 17 -37.62 -2.91 -13.67
C VAL A 17 -37.42 -1.43 -13.31
N GLN A 18 -37.36 -1.05 -12.03
CA GLN A 18 -37.14 0.36 -11.66
C GLN A 18 -35.97 0.54 -10.69
N CYS A 19 -34.74 0.43 -11.19
CA CYS A 19 -33.55 1.03 -10.60
C CYS A 19 -32.43 1.13 -11.65
N ILE A 20 -32.71 1.82 -12.77
CA ILE A 20 -31.64 2.41 -13.59
C ILE A 20 -31.34 3.76 -12.95
N PRO A 21 -30.19 3.98 -12.29
CA PRO A 21 -29.80 5.32 -11.88
C PRO A 21 -29.46 6.11 -13.14
N VAL A 22 -30.42 6.92 -13.58
CA VAL A 22 -30.17 8.04 -14.49
C VAL A 22 -29.21 8.97 -13.77
N LYS A 23 -27.92 8.91 -14.14
CA LYS A 23 -26.97 9.97 -13.78
C LYS A 23 -27.54 11.26 -14.35
N GLY A 24 -27.97 12.18 -13.48
CA GLY A 24 -28.34 13.53 -13.89
C GLY A 24 -27.18 14.13 -14.68
N ILE A 25 -27.39 14.27 -15.98
CA ILE A 25 -26.50 15.06 -16.84
C ILE A 25 -26.83 16.50 -16.48
N ASP A 26 -25.89 17.17 -15.82
CA ASP A 26 -25.94 18.61 -15.65
C ASP A 26 -25.69 19.25 -17.03
N LEU A 27 -26.78 19.66 -17.68
CA LEU A 27 -26.78 20.26 -19.02
C LEU A 27 -26.26 21.71 -19.03
N ASN A 28 -25.88 22.27 -17.87
CA ASN A 28 -25.33 23.63 -17.77
C ASN A 28 -23.80 23.67 -17.63
N ARG A 29 -23.11 22.54 -17.84
CA ARG A 29 -21.65 22.52 -17.82
C ARG A 29 -21.10 23.12 -19.12
N LEU A 30 -20.77 24.41 -19.07
CA LEU A 30 -20.01 25.11 -20.10
C LEU A 30 -18.79 24.28 -20.52
N PRO A 31 -18.49 24.14 -21.82
CA PRO A 31 -17.29 23.45 -22.26
C PRO A 31 -16.07 24.17 -21.66
N ARG A 32 -15.22 23.40 -20.99
CA ARG A 32 -13.97 23.89 -20.40
C ARG A 32 -13.12 24.48 -21.54
N PRO A 33 -12.60 25.72 -21.42
CA PRO A 33 -11.67 26.23 -22.41
C PRO A 33 -10.46 25.31 -22.47
N GLU A 34 -10.03 24.97 -23.70
CA GLU A 34 -8.84 24.18 -23.96
C GLU A 34 -7.66 24.87 -23.28
N SER A 35 -7.08 24.23 -22.27
CA SER A 35 -5.85 24.71 -21.66
C SER A 35 -4.72 24.67 -22.70
N PRO A 36 -3.88 25.70 -22.80
CA PRO A 36 -2.82 25.76 -23.80
C PRO A 36 -1.88 24.55 -23.63
N GLN A 37 -1.52 23.98 -24.76
CA GLN A 37 -0.68 22.80 -24.95
C GLN A 37 0.35 22.60 -23.82
N GLU A 38 0.11 21.61 -22.97
CA GLU A 38 1.13 21.06 -22.08
C GLU A 38 2.27 20.54 -22.96
N GLN A 39 3.46 21.15 -22.84
CA GLN A 39 4.69 20.58 -23.38
C GLN A 39 4.79 19.12 -22.93
N PRO A 40 5.20 18.18 -23.81
CA PRO A 40 5.35 16.81 -23.40
C PRO A 40 6.46 16.76 -22.34
N GLU A 41 6.08 16.55 -21.08
CA GLU A 41 7.03 16.24 -20.01
C GLU A 41 7.95 15.13 -20.52
N GLU A 42 9.24 15.44 -20.59
CA GLU A 42 10.29 14.51 -20.97
C GLU A 42 10.27 13.37 -19.93
N ARG A 43 9.55 12.29 -20.24
CA ARG A 43 9.47 11.11 -19.38
C ARG A 43 10.85 10.49 -19.33
N ILE A 44 11.62 10.86 -18.31
CA ILE A 44 12.78 10.10 -17.86
C ILE A 44 12.34 8.63 -17.83
N PRO A 45 13.00 7.72 -18.55
CA PRO A 45 12.58 6.33 -18.57
C PRO A 45 12.70 5.81 -17.15
N THR A 46 11.56 5.70 -16.46
CA THR A 46 11.47 4.96 -15.22
C THR A 46 11.99 3.57 -15.55
N LYS A 47 13.18 3.22 -15.02
CA LYS A 47 13.67 1.84 -15.01
C LYS A 47 12.47 1.00 -14.61
N LYS A 48 11.98 0.16 -15.53
CA LYS A 48 10.89 -0.77 -15.24
C LYS A 48 11.43 -1.70 -14.16
N GLU A 49 11.21 -1.34 -12.90
CA GLU A 49 11.50 -2.22 -11.77
C GLU A 49 10.70 -3.47 -12.04
N LEU A 50 11.40 -4.56 -12.40
CA LEU A 50 10.76 -5.84 -12.56
C LEU A 50 9.99 -6.11 -11.26
N PRO A 51 8.69 -6.42 -11.33
CA PRO A 51 7.89 -6.60 -10.13
C PRO A 51 8.60 -7.63 -9.25
N ALA A 52 8.73 -7.35 -7.95
CA ALA A 52 9.50 -8.17 -7.01
C ALA A 52 9.18 -9.68 -7.11
N ASN A 53 7.94 -10.01 -7.51
CA ASN A 53 7.46 -11.36 -7.76
C ASN A 53 8.15 -12.09 -8.94
N PHE A 54 8.57 -11.37 -9.99
CA PHE A 54 9.29 -11.94 -11.15
C PHE A 54 10.73 -12.31 -10.77
N ILE A 55 11.38 -11.49 -9.94
CA ILE A 55 12.71 -11.76 -9.38
C ILE A 55 12.67 -12.94 -8.40
N ILE A 56 11.59 -13.07 -7.60
CA ILE A 56 11.43 -14.18 -6.65
C ILE A 56 11.14 -15.52 -7.36
N LYS A 57 10.37 -15.54 -8.45
CA LYS A 57 10.07 -16.76 -9.22
C LYS A 57 11.31 -17.33 -9.91
N LYS A 58 12.13 -16.52 -10.59
CA LYS A 58 13.40 -16.97 -11.20
C LYS A 58 14.39 -17.53 -10.16
N ARG A 59 14.41 -16.98 -8.95
CA ARG A 59 15.26 -17.46 -7.83
C ARG A 59 14.86 -18.83 -7.26
N LYS A 60 13.67 -19.36 -7.60
CA LYS A 60 13.16 -20.65 -7.10
C LYS A 60 12.98 -21.69 -8.20
N ASP A 61 13.09 -21.30 -9.46
CA ASP A 61 12.86 -22.20 -10.59
C ASP A 61 13.99 -23.24 -10.69
N LYS A 62 13.67 -24.52 -10.61
CA LYS A 62 14.64 -25.63 -10.72
C LYS A 62 15.16 -25.81 -12.14
N ASN A 63 14.57 -25.14 -13.12
CA ASN A 63 14.89 -25.25 -14.54
C ASN A 63 15.69 -24.06 -15.08
N ASP A 64 15.75 -22.94 -14.36
CA ASP A 64 16.59 -21.78 -14.74
C ASP A 64 18.05 -22.05 -14.35
N PRO A 65 19.01 -22.10 -15.31
CA PRO A 65 20.42 -22.34 -15.03
C PRO A 65 21.05 -21.35 -14.05
N ASN A 66 20.48 -20.13 -13.96
CA ASN A 66 20.96 -19.08 -13.09
C ASN A 66 20.38 -19.16 -11.67
N SER A 67 19.43 -20.06 -11.41
CA SER A 67 18.83 -20.19 -10.10
C SER A 67 19.73 -20.96 -9.12
N PRO A 68 19.68 -20.62 -7.82
CA PRO A 68 20.34 -21.40 -6.77
C PRO A 68 19.89 -22.85 -6.72
N ALA A 69 18.61 -23.11 -7.05
CA ALA A 69 18.03 -24.46 -7.03
C ALA A 69 18.61 -25.35 -8.14
N TYR A 70 18.78 -24.80 -9.35
CA TYR A 70 19.41 -25.53 -10.46
C TYR A 70 20.87 -25.84 -10.16
N LYS A 71 21.63 -24.85 -9.68
CA LYS A 71 23.05 -25.01 -9.35
C LYS A 71 23.28 -26.00 -8.21
N ALA A 72 22.48 -25.93 -7.15
CA ALA A 72 22.53 -26.90 -6.05
C ALA A 72 22.18 -28.32 -6.53
N ARG A 73 21.22 -28.46 -7.45
CA ARG A 73 20.86 -29.75 -8.07
C ARG A 73 22.03 -30.34 -8.86
N MET A 74 22.75 -29.54 -9.63
CA MET A 74 23.93 -30.01 -10.38
C MET A 74 25.01 -30.55 -9.44
N LEU A 75 25.33 -29.81 -8.36
CA LEU A 75 26.31 -30.23 -7.37
C LEU A 75 25.88 -31.50 -6.63
N ALA A 76 24.61 -31.61 -6.25
CA ALA A 76 24.10 -32.82 -5.61
C ALA A 76 24.12 -34.03 -6.57
N ASN A 77 23.80 -33.85 -7.86
CA ASN A 77 23.87 -34.92 -8.85
C ASN A 77 25.31 -35.43 -9.06
N MET A 78 26.34 -34.58 -8.92
CA MET A 78 27.75 -34.98 -9.05
C MET A 78 28.20 -35.96 -7.95
N THR A 79 27.49 -36.05 -6.83
CA THR A 79 27.82 -36.99 -5.75
C THR A 79 27.43 -38.44 -6.03
N GLY A 80 26.67 -38.70 -7.10
CA GLY A 80 26.23 -40.05 -7.46
C GLY A 80 25.14 -40.65 -6.56
N HIS A 81 24.72 -39.95 -5.50
CA HIS A 81 23.61 -40.40 -4.65
C HIS A 81 22.26 -40.36 -5.38
N PRO A 82 21.38 -41.34 -5.16
CA PRO A 82 20.04 -41.32 -5.76
C PRO A 82 19.24 -40.13 -5.23
N ARG A 83 18.46 -39.47 -6.10
CA ARG A 83 17.74 -38.21 -5.76
C ARG A 83 16.84 -38.31 -4.54
N ASN A 84 16.31 -39.49 -4.26
CA ASN A 84 15.41 -39.73 -3.13
C ASN A 84 16.15 -40.10 -1.84
N SER A 85 17.49 -40.15 -1.87
CA SER A 85 18.31 -40.50 -0.71
C SER A 85 18.45 -39.32 0.26
N LYS A 86 18.72 -39.65 1.52
CA LYS A 86 18.95 -38.66 2.58
C LYS A 86 20.24 -37.88 2.33
N GLU A 87 21.24 -38.55 1.79
CA GLU A 87 22.57 -38.02 1.45
C GLU A 87 22.45 -36.99 0.34
N TYR A 88 21.72 -37.32 -0.74
CA TYR A 88 21.42 -36.38 -1.81
C TYR A 88 20.75 -35.10 -1.28
N LYS A 89 19.71 -35.27 -0.46
CA LYS A 89 18.96 -34.14 0.11
C LYS A 89 19.85 -33.25 0.98
N LYS A 90 20.70 -33.83 1.83
CA LYS A 90 21.66 -33.07 2.67
C LYS A 90 22.60 -32.22 1.82
N VAL A 91 23.19 -32.80 0.77
CA VAL A 91 24.12 -32.10 -0.12
C VAL A 91 23.38 -30.97 -0.87
N TYR A 92 22.21 -31.29 -1.44
CA TYR A 92 21.37 -30.31 -2.14
C TYR A 92 21.01 -29.13 -1.23
N ASP A 93 20.47 -29.39 -0.05
CA ASP A 93 20.01 -28.34 0.87
C ASP A 93 21.19 -27.46 1.31
N SER A 94 22.33 -28.06 1.67
CA SER A 94 23.56 -27.34 2.03
C SER A 94 24.00 -26.33 0.95
N HIS A 95 24.15 -26.80 -0.30
CA HIS A 95 24.56 -25.95 -1.41
C HIS A 95 23.50 -24.92 -1.78
N TYR A 96 22.22 -25.29 -1.73
CA TYR A 96 21.12 -24.37 -1.99
C TYR A 96 21.13 -23.19 -1.01
N PHE A 97 21.28 -23.45 0.30
CA PHE A 97 21.35 -22.38 1.30
C PHE A 97 22.60 -21.51 1.14
N LYS A 98 23.75 -22.11 0.84
CA LYS A 98 25.01 -21.36 0.60
C LYS A 98 24.87 -20.40 -0.60
N LEU A 99 24.39 -20.90 -1.74
CA LEU A 99 24.19 -20.09 -2.94
C LEU A 99 23.13 -19.00 -2.74
N ARG A 100 22.08 -19.27 -1.97
CA ARG A 100 21.07 -18.27 -1.59
C ARG A 100 21.66 -17.17 -0.71
N LYS A 101 22.55 -17.50 0.23
CA LYS A 101 23.24 -16.54 1.08
C LYS A 101 24.17 -15.65 0.26
N GLU A 102 24.95 -16.22 -0.65
CA GLU A 102 25.84 -15.50 -1.57
C GLU A 102 25.09 -14.58 -2.54
N GLN A 103 23.92 -15.00 -3.05
CA GLN A 103 23.07 -14.10 -3.83
C GLN A 103 22.46 -12.98 -2.99
N GLY A 104 22.13 -13.26 -1.73
CA GLY A 104 21.71 -12.24 -0.77
C GLY A 104 22.78 -11.17 -0.59
N SER A 105 24.03 -11.56 -0.32
CA SER A 105 25.14 -10.62 -0.13
C SER A 105 25.46 -9.81 -1.39
N LYS A 106 25.45 -10.44 -2.57
CA LYS A 106 25.68 -9.75 -3.86
C LYS A 106 24.57 -8.76 -4.24
N PHE A 107 23.34 -8.98 -3.78
CA PHE A 107 22.26 -8.00 -3.95
C PHE A 107 22.48 -6.73 -3.10
N TYR A 108 23.19 -6.86 -1.97
CA TYR A 108 23.56 -5.73 -1.11
C TYR A 108 24.87 -5.06 -1.51
N GLU A 109 25.74 -5.69 -2.30
CA GLU A 109 26.98 -5.08 -2.82
C GLU A 109 26.75 -3.86 -3.74
N GLY A 110 25.51 -3.63 -4.21
CA GLY A 110 25.08 -2.45 -4.95
C GLY A 110 24.25 -1.42 -4.16
N MET A 111 23.93 -1.70 -2.88
CA MET A 111 23.37 -0.68 -1.98
C MET A 111 24.53 0.11 -1.37
N THR A 112 24.32 1.42 -1.17
CA THR A 112 25.31 2.39 -0.69
C THR A 112 26.34 1.76 0.25
N LYS A 113 27.62 1.80 -0.13
CA LYS A 113 28.76 1.22 0.62
C LYS A 113 28.80 1.69 2.08
N ASP A 114 28.17 2.82 2.37
CA ASP A 114 27.92 3.33 3.70
C ASP A 114 26.69 2.64 4.35
N PRO A 115 26.90 1.80 5.40
CA PRO A 115 25.82 1.13 6.12
C PRO A 115 24.85 2.11 6.80
N GLU A 116 25.31 3.31 7.18
CA GLU A 116 24.45 4.31 7.81
C GLU A 116 23.47 4.92 6.79
N LEU A 117 23.97 5.24 5.59
CA LEU A 117 23.15 5.75 4.50
C LEU A 117 22.12 4.70 4.04
N SER A 118 22.53 3.43 3.99
CA SER A 118 21.62 2.31 3.68
C SER A 118 20.50 2.19 4.73
N ALA A 119 20.84 2.27 6.01
CA ALA A 119 19.85 2.24 7.08
C ALA A 119 18.89 3.45 7.04
N LYS A 120 19.40 4.65 6.71
CA LYS A 120 18.60 5.87 6.51
C LYS A 120 17.62 5.70 5.34
N MET A 121 18.09 5.27 4.18
CA MET A 121 17.25 5.04 3.00
C MET A 121 16.19 3.96 3.24
N HIS A 122 16.55 2.88 3.94
CA HIS A 122 15.59 1.84 4.30
C HIS A 122 14.50 2.36 5.24
N LYS A 123 14.87 3.10 6.29
CA LYS A 123 13.90 3.76 7.19
C LYS A 123 13.00 4.73 6.43
N GLU A 124 13.57 5.50 5.51
CA GLU A 124 12.82 6.43 4.69
C GLU A 124 11.84 5.71 3.74
N GLY A 125 12.27 4.63 3.09
CA GLY A 125 11.42 3.78 2.26
C GLY A 125 10.24 3.20 3.04
N GLN A 126 10.50 2.68 4.26
CA GLN A 126 9.44 2.21 5.15
C GLN A 126 8.47 3.34 5.55
N ARG A 127 9.00 4.53 5.85
CA ARG A 127 8.17 5.70 6.19
C ARG A 127 7.28 6.10 5.02
N ARG A 128 7.82 6.19 3.80
CA ARG A 128 7.06 6.52 2.57
C ARG A 128 5.96 5.51 2.29
N SER A 129 6.27 4.21 2.38
CA SER A 129 5.29 3.12 2.21
C SER A 129 4.16 3.21 3.24
N THR A 130 4.51 3.38 4.52
CA THR A 130 3.53 3.53 5.62
C THR A 130 2.65 4.77 5.41
N THR A 131 3.24 5.87 4.96
CA THR A 131 2.53 7.13 4.71
C THR A 131 1.52 6.95 3.58
N ARG A 132 1.93 6.32 2.47
CA ARG A 132 1.06 6.02 1.33
C ARG A 132 -0.08 5.10 1.73
N PHE A 133 0.21 4.04 2.49
CA PHE A 133 -0.81 3.12 3.00
C PHE A 133 -1.83 3.84 3.88
N ASN A 134 -1.37 4.63 4.84
CA ASN A 134 -2.24 5.39 5.75
C ASN A 134 -3.10 6.42 5.00
N ARG A 135 -2.55 7.08 3.98
CA ARG A 135 -3.31 7.99 3.13
C ARG A 135 -4.44 7.25 2.40
N ALA A 136 -4.14 6.14 1.74
CA ALA A 136 -5.15 5.34 1.05
C ALA A 136 -6.23 4.80 2.01
N LEU A 137 -5.83 4.38 3.22
CA LEU A 137 -6.75 3.96 4.26
C LEU A 137 -7.67 5.10 4.71
N GLN A 138 -7.13 6.32 4.88
CA GLN A 138 -7.93 7.50 5.22
C GLN A 138 -8.89 7.90 4.10
N GLU A 139 -8.45 7.82 2.83
CA GLU A 139 -9.30 8.09 1.67
C GLU A 139 -10.46 7.09 1.59
N ARG A 140 -10.20 5.79 1.79
CA ARG A 140 -11.27 4.76 1.89
C ARG A 140 -12.23 5.02 3.05
N LYS A 141 -11.71 5.48 4.19
CA LYS A 141 -12.55 5.87 5.33
C LYS A 141 -13.43 7.07 5.02
N ARG A 142 -12.88 8.10 4.36
CA ARG A 142 -13.62 9.31 3.95
C ARG A 142 -14.71 9.00 2.92
N THR A 143 -14.42 8.11 1.98
CA THR A 143 -15.36 7.71 0.91
C THR A 143 -16.36 6.64 1.33
N GLY A 144 -16.25 6.07 2.53
CA GLY A 144 -17.12 4.99 3.01
C GLY A 144 -16.81 3.60 2.42
N ASN A 145 -15.87 3.52 1.48
CA ASN A 145 -15.48 2.28 0.79
C ASN A 145 -14.45 1.45 1.59
N MET A 146 -14.78 1.12 2.84
CA MET A 146 -13.92 0.32 3.71
C MET A 146 -13.99 -1.17 3.38
N THR A 147 -12.84 -1.79 3.13
CA THR A 147 -12.74 -3.24 2.93
C THR A 147 -12.98 -4.01 4.24
N SER A 148 -13.29 -5.31 4.15
CA SER A 148 -13.40 -6.18 5.34
C SER A 148 -12.12 -6.20 6.18
N ALA A 149 -10.95 -6.16 5.53
CA ALA A 149 -9.66 -6.06 6.20
C ALA A 149 -9.49 -4.74 6.97
N ASP A 150 -9.89 -3.61 6.37
CA ASP A 150 -9.85 -2.30 7.04
C ASP A 150 -10.76 -2.29 8.28
N ARG A 151 -11.97 -2.84 8.16
CA ARG A 151 -12.92 -2.96 9.28
C ARG A 151 -12.33 -3.77 10.43
N ARG A 152 -11.80 -4.95 10.15
CA ARG A 152 -11.15 -5.82 11.15
C ARG A 152 -9.96 -5.13 11.81
N TYR A 153 -9.15 -4.40 11.04
CA TYR A 153 -8.03 -3.62 11.58
C TYR A 153 -8.51 -2.57 12.59
N TYR A 154 -9.54 -1.79 12.24
CA TYR A 154 -10.09 -0.77 13.12
C TYR A 154 -10.75 -1.35 14.36
N GLU A 155 -11.45 -2.48 14.23
CA GLU A 155 -12.06 -3.18 15.36
C GLU A 155 -10.99 -3.65 16.37
N MET A 156 -9.94 -4.32 15.89
CA MET A 156 -8.82 -4.76 16.72
C MET A 156 -8.08 -3.58 17.37
N SER A 157 -7.89 -2.49 16.62
CA SER A 157 -7.27 -1.27 17.12
C SER A 157 -8.10 -0.63 18.24
N ASN A 158 -9.43 -0.53 18.05
CA ASN A 158 -10.36 -0.02 19.06
C ASN A 158 -10.41 -0.90 20.31
N LYS A 159 -10.42 -2.22 20.14
CA LYS A 159 -10.36 -3.18 21.26
C LYS A 159 -9.10 -2.96 22.09
N ARG A 160 -7.93 -2.90 21.43
CA ARG A 160 -6.65 -2.64 22.08
C ARG A 160 -6.61 -1.28 22.79
N ALA A 161 -7.19 -0.24 22.18
CA ALA A 161 -7.27 1.09 22.81
C ALA A 161 -8.12 1.06 24.09
N ARG A 162 -9.25 0.33 24.09
CA ARG A 162 -10.08 0.12 25.27
C ARG A 162 -9.34 -0.67 26.35
N GLU A 163 -8.61 -1.71 25.99
CA GLU A 163 -7.79 -2.49 26.93
C GLU A 163 -6.70 -1.65 27.58
N LEU A 164 -5.97 -0.85 26.80
CA LEU A 164 -4.95 0.07 27.33
C LEU A 164 -5.56 1.10 28.29
N TYR A 165 -6.71 1.67 27.91
CA TYR A 165 -7.41 2.62 28.77
C TYR A 165 -7.91 1.98 30.07
N LYS A 166 -8.40 0.73 30.01
CA LYS A 166 -8.81 -0.03 31.19
C LYS A 166 -7.63 -0.31 32.13
N LYS A 167 -6.46 -0.63 31.57
CA LYS A 167 -5.25 -0.94 32.35
C LYS A 167 -4.68 0.28 33.05
N ASP A 168 -4.60 1.42 32.36
CA ASP A 168 -4.11 2.67 32.93
C ASP A 168 -4.81 3.89 32.29
N PRO A 169 -5.92 4.34 32.91
CA PRO A 169 -6.68 5.48 32.41
C PRO A 169 -5.87 6.79 32.46
N GLN A 170 -5.00 6.98 33.46
CA GLN A 170 -4.26 8.22 33.65
C GLN A 170 -3.15 8.39 32.62
N ALA A 171 -2.38 7.33 32.35
CA ALA A 171 -1.38 7.36 31.29
C ALA A 171 -2.01 7.62 29.91
N CYS A 172 -3.20 7.08 29.65
CA CYS A 172 -3.94 7.38 28.43
C CYS A 172 -4.38 8.85 28.35
N LYS A 173 -4.91 9.42 29.44
CA LYS A 173 -5.29 10.85 29.53
C LYS A 173 -4.07 11.76 29.34
N GLU A 174 -2.96 11.47 30.00
CA GLU A 174 -1.71 12.23 29.83
C GLU A 174 -1.19 12.18 28.40
N ARG A 175 -1.18 11.00 27.78
CA ARG A 175 -0.74 10.85 26.38
C ARG A 175 -1.62 11.68 25.45
N GLY A 176 -2.94 11.66 25.67
CA GLY A 176 -3.89 12.51 24.94
C GLY A 176 -3.62 14.00 25.13
N ARG A 177 -3.37 14.44 26.39
CA ARG A 177 -3.00 15.83 26.70
C ARG A 177 -1.71 16.26 25.99
N ARG A 178 -0.64 15.45 26.08
CA ARG A 178 0.64 15.71 25.40
C ARG A 178 0.45 15.81 23.89
N PHE A 179 -0.37 14.94 23.29
CA PHE A 179 -0.67 15.00 21.85
C PHE A 179 -1.40 16.30 21.48
N ARG A 180 -2.44 16.69 22.23
CA ARG A 180 -3.16 17.95 22.01
C ARG A 180 -2.24 19.16 22.08
N LEU A 181 -1.33 19.20 23.07
CA LEU A 181 -0.34 20.28 23.20
C LEU A 181 0.61 20.34 22.00
N LYS A 182 1.09 19.18 21.51
CA LYS A 182 1.91 19.13 20.29
C LYS A 182 1.17 19.64 19.05
N VAL A 183 -0.09 19.25 18.88
CA VAL A 183 -0.92 19.74 17.76
C VAL A 183 -1.18 21.23 17.88
N LYS A 184 -1.45 21.75 19.09
CA LYS A 184 -1.63 23.18 19.34
C LYS A 184 -0.35 23.97 18.97
N ALA A 185 0.80 23.53 19.44
CA ALA A 185 2.10 24.14 19.12
C ALA A 185 2.41 24.10 17.61
N LEU A 186 2.09 22.99 16.93
CA LEU A 186 2.27 22.89 15.48
C LEU A 186 1.38 23.88 14.73
N LYS A 187 0.10 24.00 15.12
CA LYS A 187 -0.83 24.98 14.52
C LYS A 187 -0.34 26.41 14.74
N GLU A 188 0.14 26.75 15.93
CA GLU A 188 0.68 28.08 16.22
C GLU A 188 1.93 28.40 15.39
N ARG A 189 2.82 27.43 15.16
CA ARG A 189 3.97 27.58 14.25
C ARG A 189 3.60 27.78 12.78
N LEU A 190 2.45 27.25 12.35
CA LEU A 190 1.99 27.36 10.95
C LEU A 190 1.17 28.63 10.67
N LYS A 191 0.55 29.23 11.71
CA LYS A 191 -0.20 30.50 11.61
C LYS A 191 0.58 31.70 11.00
N PRO A 192 1.88 31.92 11.28
CA PRO A 192 2.59 33.05 10.67
C PRO A 192 2.77 32.93 9.14
N VAL A 193 2.73 31.72 8.58
CA VAL A 193 2.93 31.49 7.13
C VAL A 193 1.66 31.78 6.33
N GLU A 194 0.46 31.63 6.92
CA GLU A 194 -0.82 31.89 6.23
C GLU A 194 -1.17 33.39 6.11
N LYS A 195 -0.50 34.28 6.87
CA LYS A 195 -0.75 35.73 6.81
C LYS A 195 0.02 36.44 5.69
N GLU A 196 1.11 35.86 5.19
CA GLU A 196 1.92 36.45 4.11
C GLU A 196 1.47 36.01 2.70
N SER A 197 0.62 34.97 2.60
CA SER A 197 0.18 34.42 1.31
C SER A 197 -1.22 34.83 0.88
N LYS A 198 -1.85 35.83 1.52
CA LYS A 198 -3.05 36.45 0.95
C LYS A 198 -2.58 37.39 -0.16
N PRO A 199 -3.02 37.21 -1.43
CA PRO A 199 -2.82 38.25 -2.42
C PRO A 199 -3.52 39.51 -1.90
N VAL A 200 -2.79 40.63 -1.91
CA VAL A 200 -3.38 41.95 -1.75
C VAL A 200 -4.32 42.12 -2.95
N ASP A 201 -5.62 42.26 -2.71
CA ASP A 201 -6.56 42.69 -3.74
C ASP A 201 -6.16 44.12 -4.15
N GLU A 202 -5.39 44.24 -5.23
CA GLU A 202 -5.24 45.47 -5.98
C GLU A 202 -6.50 45.70 -6.81
N SER A 203 -7.60 46.06 -6.14
CA SER A 203 -8.83 46.47 -6.83
C SER A 203 -9.46 47.67 -6.15
N HIS A 204 -8.68 48.71 -5.84
CA HIS A 204 -9.17 50.07 -5.61
C HIS A 204 -8.03 51.08 -5.81
N ALA A 205 -7.61 51.24 -7.06
CA ALA A 205 -6.78 52.36 -7.49
C ALA A 205 -7.10 52.64 -8.97
N ASN A 206 -8.29 53.16 -9.23
CA ASN A 206 -8.69 53.94 -10.41
C ASN A 206 -10.20 54.21 -10.33
N GLU A 207 -10.57 55.19 -9.51
CA GLU A 207 -11.72 56.07 -9.72
C GLU A 207 -11.31 57.49 -9.31
#